data_AF-A0A5E7ZQL8-F1
#
_entry.id   AF-A0A5E7ZQL8-F1
#
_cell.length_a   1.000
_cell.length_b   1.000
_cell.length_c   1.000
_cell.angle_alpha   90.00
_cell.angle_beta   90.00
_cell.angle_gamma   90.00
#
_symmetry.space_group_name_H-M   'P 1'
#
loop_
_entity.id
_entity.type
_entity.pdbx_description
1 polymer ?
#
loop_
_entity_poly.entity_id
_entity_poly.type
_entity_poly.pdbx_seq_one_letter_code
_entity_poly.pdbx_strand_id
1 'polypeptide(L)'
;MTQNTKLAAIANEIETYNAQLIKIRALVDLIGKPAILKADEVVKALNDAKERFADALANQATVERAERIKDFSGIRVVTKLGNNLLDTTFIIHYTRNTWDMKLNESVPIEHECSGFAQLDDAAYEYLVTVKPQAIPAAIMELAPGNPQDAFGAYFMAQKRGYIKGAAVTA
;
A
#
# COMPACT_ATOMS: atom_id res chain seq x y z
N MET A 1 11.10 6.48 10.28
CA MET A 1 11.98 6.18 9.13
C MET A 1 11.10 5.63 8.02
N THR A 2 11.15 6.20 6.82
CA THR A 2 10.39 5.71 5.66
C THR A 2 11.10 4.52 5.01
N GLN A 3 10.40 3.70 4.23
CA GLN A 3 11.05 2.60 3.50
C GLN A 3 12.18 3.06 2.58
N ASN A 4 12.03 4.22 1.95
CA ASN A 4 13.09 4.85 1.15
C ASN A 4 14.36 5.14 1.97
N THR A 5 14.22 5.58 3.23
CA THR A 5 15.40 5.76 4.11
C THR A 5 16.08 4.45 4.48
N LYS A 6 15.34 3.33 4.57
CA LYS A 6 15.91 2.00 4.82
C LYS A 6 16.67 1.47 3.61
N LEU A 7 16.10 1.58 2.40
CA LEU A 7 16.76 1.19 1.16
C LEU A 7 18.06 1.98 0.93
N ALA A 8 18.03 3.30 1.16
CA ALA A 8 19.22 4.15 1.07
C ALA A 8 20.30 3.73 2.08
N ALA A 9 19.93 3.37 3.31
CA ALA A 9 20.88 2.89 4.31
C ALA A 9 21.55 1.57 3.88
N ILE A 10 20.77 0.60 3.36
CA ILE A 10 21.32 -0.68 2.87
C ILE A 10 22.22 -0.46 1.65
N ALA A 11 21.87 0.45 0.74
CA ALA A 11 22.72 0.81 -0.39
C ALA A 11 24.08 1.37 0.07
N ASN A 12 24.08 2.26 1.07
CA ASN A 12 25.33 2.78 1.66
C ASN A 12 26.16 1.69 2.36
N GLU A 13 25.52 0.71 3.00
CA GLU A 13 26.20 -0.49 3.56
C GLU A 13 26.91 -1.27 2.44
N ILE A 14 26.22 -1.52 1.32
CA ILE A 14 26.79 -2.23 0.15
C ILE A 14 28.00 -1.48 -0.42
N GLU A 15 27.92 -0.16 -0.59
CA GLU A 15 29.04 0.67 -1.05
C GLU A 15 30.23 0.60 -0.08
N THR A 16 29.96 0.66 1.22
CA THR A 16 30.98 0.55 2.26
C THR A 16 31.68 -0.79 2.21
N TYR A 17 30.94 -1.89 2.10
CA TYR A 17 31.52 -3.23 1.97
C TYR A 17 32.34 -3.37 0.69
N ASN A 18 31.87 -2.86 -0.46
CA ASN A 18 32.65 -2.86 -1.70
C ASN A 18 33.98 -2.10 -1.53
N ALA A 19 33.96 -0.92 -0.92
CA ALA A 19 35.16 -0.13 -0.65
C ALA A 19 36.13 -0.84 0.29
N GLN A 20 35.62 -1.50 1.34
CA GLN A 20 36.43 -2.34 2.23
C GLN A 20 37.06 -3.52 1.49
N LEU A 21 36.30 -4.16 0.60
CA LEU A 21 36.76 -5.32 -0.17
C LEU A 21 37.91 -4.95 -1.12
N ILE A 22 37.85 -3.77 -1.76
CA ILE A 22 38.95 -3.22 -2.58
C ILE A 22 40.22 -3.04 -1.72
N LYS A 23 40.10 -2.43 -0.54
CA LYS A 23 41.23 -2.22 0.37
C LYS A 23 41.83 -3.53 0.87
N ILE A 24 40.99 -4.50 1.24
CA ILE A 24 41.44 -5.81 1.73
C ILE A 24 42.14 -6.59 0.62
N ARG A 25 41.61 -6.57 -0.62
CA ARG A 25 42.25 -7.21 -1.78
C ARG A 25 43.63 -6.65 -2.07
N ALA A 26 43.82 -5.33 -1.94
CA ALA A 26 45.13 -4.70 -2.10
C ALA A 26 46.14 -5.13 -1.01
N LEU A 27 45.67 -5.64 0.14
CA LEU A 27 46.50 -6.13 1.23
C LEU A 27 46.78 -7.65 1.15
N VAL A 28 46.12 -8.39 0.25
CA VAL A 28 46.30 -9.85 0.11
C VAL A 28 47.76 -10.19 -0.19
N ASP A 29 48.41 -9.41 -1.06
CA ASP A 29 49.81 -9.63 -1.42
C ASP A 29 50.78 -9.32 -0.26
N LEU A 30 50.36 -8.49 0.71
CA LEU A 30 51.19 -8.04 1.82
C LEU A 30 51.06 -8.94 3.06
N ILE A 31 49.83 -9.32 3.42
CA ILE A 31 49.52 -10.05 4.67
C ILE A 31 48.90 -11.43 4.43
N GLY A 32 48.66 -11.84 3.18
CA GLY A 32 48.31 -13.20 2.81
C GLY A 32 47.01 -13.71 3.43
N LYS A 33 47.07 -14.88 4.09
CA LYS A 33 45.90 -15.62 4.63
C LYS A 33 44.96 -14.76 5.50
N PRO A 34 45.44 -13.95 6.46
CA PRO A 34 44.60 -13.01 7.21
C PRO A 34 43.72 -12.08 6.34
N ALA A 35 44.26 -11.53 5.25
CA ALA A 35 43.47 -10.69 4.34
C ALA A 35 42.41 -11.49 3.58
N ILE A 36 42.73 -12.73 3.18
CA ILE A 36 41.77 -13.61 2.49
C ILE A 36 40.59 -13.92 3.40
N LEU A 37 40.85 -14.29 4.66
CA LEU A 37 39.77 -14.57 5.64
C LEU A 37 38.89 -13.34 5.87
N LYS A 38 39.49 -12.15 5.98
CA LYS A 38 38.72 -10.91 6.13
C LYS A 38 37.94 -10.55 4.87
N ALA A 39 38.48 -10.83 3.69
CA ALA A 39 37.77 -10.65 2.43
C ALA A 39 36.54 -11.56 2.35
N ASP A 40 36.67 -12.82 2.76
CA ASP A 40 35.55 -13.77 2.78
C ASP A 40 34.43 -13.34 3.74
N GLU A 41 34.78 -12.81 4.92
CA GLU A 41 33.81 -12.22 5.84
C GLU A 41 33.06 -11.04 5.22
N VAL A 42 33.77 -10.12 4.57
CA VAL A 42 33.17 -8.95 3.91
C VAL A 42 32.33 -9.37 2.68
N VAL A 43 32.75 -10.40 1.94
CA VAL A 43 31.96 -10.97 0.83
C VAL A 43 30.65 -11.55 1.34
N LYS A 44 30.67 -12.29 2.46
CA LYS A 44 29.44 -12.81 3.08
C LYS A 44 28.51 -11.68 3.52
N ALA A 45 29.04 -10.67 4.20
CA ALA A 45 28.26 -9.50 4.62
C ALA A 45 27.69 -8.71 3.43
N LEU A 46 28.44 -8.61 2.33
CA LEU A 46 28.00 -7.97 1.09
C LEU A 46 26.83 -8.73 0.45
N ASN A 47 26.92 -10.07 0.40
CA ASN A 47 25.85 -10.89 -0.18
C ASN A 47 24.57 -10.82 0.68
N ASP A 48 24.71 -10.90 2.00
CA ASP A 48 23.58 -10.69 2.92
C ASP A 48 22.93 -9.30 2.75
N ALA A 49 23.73 -8.24 2.66
CA ALA A 49 23.21 -6.89 2.42
C ALA A 49 22.47 -6.77 1.07
N LYS A 50 22.95 -7.45 0.02
CA LYS A 50 22.27 -7.50 -1.29
C LYS A 50 20.96 -8.27 -1.23
N GLU A 51 20.90 -9.38 -0.51
CA GLU A 51 19.66 -10.14 -0.28
C GLU A 51 18.64 -9.27 0.48
N ARG A 52 19.06 -8.64 1.58
CA ARG A 52 18.23 -7.69 2.33
C ARG A 52 17.72 -6.54 1.46
N PHE A 53 18.56 -6.03 0.55
CA PHE A 53 18.16 -4.98 -0.40
C PHE A 53 17.09 -5.47 -1.38
N ALA A 54 17.28 -6.66 -1.95
CA ALA A 54 16.32 -7.27 -2.87
C ALA A 54 14.97 -7.54 -2.18
N ASP A 55 14.99 -8.07 -0.96
CA ASP A 55 13.78 -8.32 -0.17
C ASP A 55 13.05 -7.02 0.21
N ALA A 56 13.80 -5.99 0.61
CA ALA A 56 13.24 -4.68 0.92
C ALA A 56 12.58 -4.04 -0.30
N LEU A 57 13.21 -4.17 -1.48
CA LEU A 57 12.67 -3.67 -2.75
C LEU A 57 11.40 -4.44 -3.16
N ALA A 58 11.42 -5.77 -3.06
CA ALA A 58 10.27 -6.61 -3.39
C ALA A 58 9.05 -6.30 -2.51
N ASN A 59 9.27 -5.99 -1.23
CA ASN A 59 8.22 -5.69 -0.27
C ASN A 59 7.80 -4.21 -0.24
N GLN A 60 8.50 -3.33 -0.96
CA GLN A 60 8.30 -1.89 -0.89
C GLN A 60 6.84 -1.50 -1.15
N ALA A 61 6.25 -1.98 -2.24
CA ALA A 61 4.87 -1.65 -2.60
C ALA A 61 3.85 -2.11 -1.55
N THR A 62 4.07 -3.27 -0.92
CA THR A 62 3.22 -3.80 0.14
C THR A 62 3.31 -2.97 1.40
N VAL A 63 4.53 -2.57 1.80
CA VAL A 63 4.71 -1.76 3.00
C VAL A 63 4.20 -0.34 2.78
N GLU A 64 4.47 0.27 1.62
CA GLU A 64 3.91 1.59 1.29
C GLU A 64 2.39 1.56 1.26
N ARG A 65 1.77 0.50 0.73
CA ARG A 65 0.32 0.28 0.82
C ARG A 65 -0.14 0.20 2.26
N ALA A 66 0.49 -0.64 3.08
CA ALA A 66 0.13 -0.76 4.49
C ALA A 66 0.26 0.57 5.23
N GLU A 67 1.31 1.35 4.93
CA GLU A 67 1.53 2.68 5.50
C GLU A 67 0.47 3.70 5.07
N ARG A 68 -0.03 3.64 3.83
CA ARG A 68 -1.11 4.52 3.35
C ARG A 68 -2.44 4.26 4.05
N ILE A 69 -2.76 2.99 4.32
CA ILE A 69 -4.06 2.61 4.85
C ILE A 69 -4.08 2.46 6.39
N LYS A 70 -2.92 2.52 7.06
CA LYS A 70 -2.80 2.28 8.52
C LYS A 70 -3.63 3.23 9.37
N ASP A 71 -3.86 4.45 8.88
CA ASP A 71 -4.54 5.51 9.63
C ASP A 71 -6.07 5.41 9.51
N PHE A 72 -6.58 4.47 8.70
CA PHE A 72 -8.00 4.19 8.54
C PHE A 72 -8.47 3.12 9.52
N SER A 73 -9.49 3.44 10.30
CA SER A 73 -10.00 2.55 11.36
C SER A 73 -11.42 2.03 11.11
N GLY A 74 -12.18 2.72 10.25
CA GLY A 74 -13.56 2.34 9.94
C GLY A 74 -14.00 2.86 8.59
N ILE A 75 -14.81 2.07 7.88
CA ILE A 75 -15.52 2.50 6.69
C ILE A 75 -16.88 1.80 6.65
N ARG A 76 -17.93 2.57 6.35
CA ARG A 76 -19.30 2.09 6.15
C ARG A 76 -19.93 2.81 4.98
N VAL A 77 -20.77 2.10 4.24
CA VAL A 77 -21.53 2.66 3.12
C VAL A 77 -23.01 2.60 3.46
N VAL A 78 -23.65 3.76 3.48
CA VAL A 78 -25.09 3.90 3.58
C VAL A 78 -25.64 4.00 2.17
N THR A 79 -26.52 3.08 1.81
CA THR A 79 -27.13 3.04 0.48
C THR A 79 -28.55 3.60 0.55
N LYS A 80 -28.81 4.64 -0.24
CA LYS A 80 -30.16 5.14 -0.51
C LYS A 80 -30.59 4.61 -1.86
N LEU A 81 -31.42 3.57 -1.83
CA LEU A 81 -31.90 2.85 -3.00
C LEU A 81 -32.67 3.80 -3.94
N GLY A 82 -32.24 3.85 -5.19
CA GLY A 82 -32.98 4.48 -6.29
C GLY A 82 -33.71 3.42 -7.13
N ASN A 83 -34.28 3.83 -8.26
CA ASN A 83 -34.96 2.90 -9.17
C ASN A 83 -34.00 1.93 -9.88
N ASN A 84 -32.73 2.31 -9.99
CA ASN A 84 -31.66 1.50 -10.55
C ASN A 84 -30.31 1.86 -9.90
N LEU A 85 -29.24 1.13 -10.22
CA LEU A 85 -27.92 1.33 -9.60
C LEU A 85 -27.29 2.69 -9.96
N LEU A 86 -27.73 3.34 -11.05
CA LEU A 86 -27.30 4.70 -11.42
C LEU A 86 -28.02 5.79 -10.62
N ASP A 87 -29.28 5.55 -10.23
CA ASP A 87 -30.14 6.42 -9.42
C ASP A 87 -29.92 6.18 -7.91
N THR A 88 -29.15 5.15 -7.55
CA THR A 88 -28.83 4.81 -6.17
C THR A 88 -27.75 5.75 -5.65
N THR A 89 -28.02 6.39 -4.52
CA THR A 89 -27.05 7.29 -3.86
C THR A 89 -26.31 6.53 -2.77
N PHE A 90 -24.98 6.64 -2.78
CA PHE A 90 -24.10 6.05 -1.77
C PHE A 90 -23.51 7.15 -0.91
N ILE A 91 -23.74 7.08 0.40
CA ILE A 91 -23.08 7.96 1.37
C ILE A 91 -22.04 7.12 2.09
N ILE A 92 -20.77 7.47 1.93
CA ILE A 92 -19.66 6.74 2.52
C ILE A 92 -19.15 7.51 3.73
N HIS A 93 -19.14 6.84 4.88
CA HIS A 93 -18.53 7.37 6.09
C HIS A 93 -17.26 6.59 6.38
N TYR A 94 -16.16 7.28 6.61
CA TYR A 94 -14.90 6.66 6.98
C TYR A 94 -14.18 7.45 8.06
N THR A 95 -13.40 6.75 8.88
CA THR A 95 -12.63 7.35 9.95
C THR A 95 -11.16 7.24 9.62
N ARG A 96 -10.46 8.39 9.64
CA ARG A 96 -9.01 8.44 9.51
C ARG A 96 -8.38 9.26 10.62
N ASN A 97 -7.23 8.82 11.10
CA ASN A 97 -6.45 9.59 12.05
C ASN A 97 -5.88 10.82 11.34
N THR A 98 -6.19 12.00 11.86
CA THR A 98 -5.68 13.28 11.36
C THR A 98 -4.98 14.00 12.51
N TRP A 99 -3.87 14.66 12.21
CA TRP A 99 -3.15 15.46 13.20
C TRP A 99 -3.97 16.68 13.62
N ASP A 100 -4.34 16.77 14.90
CA ASP A 100 -4.98 17.96 15.46
C ASP A 100 -3.92 18.86 16.11
N MET A 101 -3.74 20.06 15.53
CA MET A 101 -2.78 21.04 16.04
C MET A 101 -3.11 21.56 17.45
N LYS A 102 -4.36 21.49 17.90
CA LYS A 102 -4.77 21.97 19.23
C LYS A 102 -4.45 20.97 20.33
N LEU A 103 -4.64 19.68 20.04
CA LEU A 103 -4.39 18.59 20.98
C LEU A 103 -2.95 18.06 20.86
N ASN A 104 -2.22 18.44 19.81
CA ASN A 104 -0.88 17.96 19.51
C ASN A 104 -0.81 16.42 19.45
N GLU A 105 -1.88 15.81 18.95
CA GLU A 105 -2.07 14.36 18.86
C GLU A 105 -2.84 14.01 17.57
N SER A 106 -2.65 12.78 17.09
CA SER A 106 -3.45 12.24 15.99
C SER A 106 -4.77 11.72 16.52
N VAL A 107 -5.87 12.36 16.13
CA VAL A 107 -7.21 11.99 16.57
C VAL A 107 -8.01 11.39 15.41
N PRO A 108 -8.84 10.36 15.66
CA PRO A 108 -9.72 9.80 14.64
C PRO A 108 -10.81 10.83 14.29
N ILE A 109 -10.85 11.24 13.03
CA ILE A 109 -11.88 12.15 12.49
C ILE A 109 -12.76 11.37 11.52
N GLU A 110 -14.08 11.54 11.65
CA GLU A 110 -15.05 10.99 10.70
C GLU A 110 -15.18 11.91 9.48
N HIS A 111 -15.12 11.32 8.30
CA HIS A 111 -15.28 11.96 7.02
C HIS A 111 -16.51 11.38 6.33
N GLU A 112 -17.20 12.21 5.56
CA GLU A 112 -18.37 11.83 4.78
C GLU A 112 -18.15 12.23 3.32
N CYS A 113 -18.45 11.32 2.40
CA CYS A 113 -18.40 11.57 0.97
C CYS A 113 -19.65 11.02 0.27
N SER A 114 -20.11 11.74 -0.75
CA SER A 114 -21.27 11.34 -1.56
C SER A 114 -20.78 10.63 -2.82
N GLY A 115 -20.78 9.31 -2.76
CA GLY A 115 -20.40 8.43 -3.87
C GLY A 115 -18.93 8.04 -3.89
N PHE A 116 -18.66 6.89 -4.52
CA PHE A 116 -17.33 6.28 -4.54
C PHE A 116 -16.30 7.06 -5.36
N ALA A 117 -16.73 7.93 -6.26
CA ALA A 117 -15.83 8.78 -7.05
C ALA A 117 -15.20 9.93 -6.24
N GLN A 118 -15.76 10.24 -5.06
CA GLN A 118 -15.27 11.29 -4.16
C GLN A 118 -14.37 10.73 -3.06
N LEU A 119 -14.23 9.40 -2.95
CA LEU A 119 -13.30 8.78 -2.01
C LEU A 119 -11.86 9.13 -2.38
N ASP A 120 -11.08 9.47 -1.37
CA ASP A 120 -9.64 9.51 -1.43
C ASP A 120 -9.06 8.12 -1.75
N ASP A 121 -8.00 8.08 -2.57
CA ASP A 121 -7.40 6.83 -3.07
C ASP A 121 -7.07 5.85 -1.93
N ALA A 122 -6.60 6.34 -0.79
CA ALA A 122 -6.29 5.53 0.38
C ALA A 122 -7.55 4.95 1.07
N ALA A 123 -8.66 5.71 1.11
CA ALA A 123 -9.92 5.22 1.65
C ALA A 123 -10.56 4.18 0.74
N TYR A 124 -10.46 4.38 -0.58
CA TYR A 124 -10.84 3.39 -1.59
C TYR A 124 -9.99 2.11 -1.47
N GLU A 125 -8.67 2.24 -1.36
CA GLU A 125 -7.75 1.12 -1.17
C GLU A 125 -8.09 0.35 0.12
N TYR A 126 -8.40 1.04 1.23
CA TYR A 126 -8.86 0.43 2.48
C TYR A 126 -10.19 -0.32 2.32
N LEU A 127 -11.16 0.26 1.62
CA LEU A 127 -12.45 -0.38 1.35
C LEU A 127 -12.29 -1.69 0.59
N VAL A 128 -11.49 -1.69 -0.47
CA VAL A 128 -11.31 -2.84 -1.37
C VAL A 128 -10.48 -3.94 -0.73
N THR A 129 -9.46 -3.58 0.07
CA THR A 129 -8.48 -4.55 0.60
C THR A 129 -8.78 -5.02 2.01
N VAL A 130 -9.29 -4.15 2.90
CA VAL A 130 -9.48 -4.46 4.33
C VAL A 130 -10.94 -4.70 4.68
N LYS A 131 -11.86 -3.96 4.05
CA LYS A 131 -13.30 -4.02 4.35
C LYS A 131 -14.19 -4.25 3.12
N PRO A 132 -13.92 -5.27 2.28
CA PRO A 132 -14.72 -5.51 1.07
C PRO A 132 -16.20 -5.80 1.37
N GLN A 133 -16.52 -6.27 2.57
CA GLN A 133 -17.89 -6.48 3.03
C GLN A 133 -18.72 -5.19 3.19
N ALA A 134 -18.08 -4.02 3.27
CA ALA A 134 -18.79 -2.75 3.32
C ALA A 134 -19.25 -2.28 1.93
N ILE A 135 -18.82 -2.96 0.86
CA ILE A 135 -19.21 -2.66 -0.51
C ILE A 135 -20.67 -3.12 -0.72
N PRO A 136 -21.57 -2.26 -1.23
CA PRO A 136 -22.94 -2.62 -1.52
C PRO A 136 -23.05 -3.85 -2.43
N ALA A 137 -23.97 -4.76 -2.11
CA ALA A 137 -24.17 -6.00 -2.85
C ALA A 137 -24.41 -5.75 -4.35
N ALA A 138 -25.23 -4.75 -4.70
CA ALA A 138 -25.51 -4.39 -6.08
C ALA A 138 -24.27 -4.00 -6.91
N ILE A 139 -23.22 -3.47 -6.27
CA ILE A 139 -21.93 -3.23 -6.93
C ILE A 139 -21.15 -4.55 -7.02
N MET A 140 -21.11 -5.32 -5.94
CA MET A 140 -20.39 -6.60 -5.89
C MET A 140 -20.95 -7.63 -6.88
N GLU A 141 -22.24 -7.59 -7.21
CA GLU A 141 -22.88 -8.43 -8.22
C GLU A 141 -22.33 -8.20 -9.63
N LEU A 142 -21.76 -7.02 -9.92
CA LEU A 142 -21.15 -6.74 -11.22
C LEU A 142 -19.90 -7.61 -11.47
N ALA A 143 -19.18 -7.99 -10.42
CA ALA A 143 -18.08 -8.94 -10.47
C ALA A 143 -17.97 -9.70 -9.13
N PRO A 144 -18.68 -10.82 -8.98
CA PRO A 144 -18.74 -11.54 -7.71
C PRO A 144 -17.35 -12.00 -7.24
N GLY A 145 -17.01 -11.65 -6.00
CA GLY A 145 -15.75 -12.06 -5.38
C GLY A 145 -14.52 -11.26 -5.81
N ASN A 146 -14.66 -10.31 -6.75
CA ASN A 146 -13.60 -9.38 -7.11
C ASN A 146 -14.07 -7.92 -6.95
N PRO A 147 -13.87 -7.32 -5.76
CA PRO A 147 -14.21 -5.92 -5.49
C PRO A 147 -13.62 -4.92 -6.50
N GLN A 148 -12.42 -5.19 -7.01
CA GLN A 148 -11.69 -4.27 -7.88
C GLN A 148 -12.30 -4.25 -9.29
N ASP A 149 -12.66 -5.43 -9.81
CA ASP A 149 -13.38 -5.56 -11.09
C ASP A 149 -14.81 -5.03 -10.96
N ALA A 150 -15.47 -5.22 -9.81
CA ALA A 150 -16.82 -4.74 -9.54
C ALA A 150 -16.88 -3.20 -9.61
N PHE A 151 -15.93 -2.52 -8.96
CA PHE A 151 -15.81 -1.07 -9.07
C PHE A 151 -15.40 -0.62 -10.47
N GLY A 152 -14.53 -1.36 -11.17
CA GLY A 152 -14.19 -1.10 -12.56
C GLY A 152 -15.42 -1.09 -13.46
N ALA A 153 -16.28 -2.11 -13.33
CA ALA A 153 -17.56 -2.20 -14.04
C ALA A 153 -18.52 -1.05 -13.64
N TYR A 154 -18.63 -0.75 -12.35
CA TYR A 154 -19.46 0.34 -11.84
C TYR A 154 -19.05 1.70 -12.40
N PHE A 155 -17.77 2.08 -12.30
CA PHE A 155 -17.29 3.37 -12.81
C PHE A 155 -17.37 3.47 -14.33
N MET A 156 -17.10 2.39 -15.05
CA MET A 156 -17.30 2.36 -16.51
C MET A 156 -18.77 2.56 -16.88
N ALA A 157 -19.67 1.90 -16.17
CA ALA A 157 -21.10 2.00 -16.41
C ALA A 157 -21.67 3.38 -16.05
N GLN A 158 -21.18 4.00 -14.98
CA GLN A 158 -21.51 5.38 -14.60
C GLN A 158 -21.08 6.37 -15.69
N LYS A 159 -19.87 6.23 -16.24
CA LYS A 159 -19.38 7.08 -17.34
C LYS A 159 -20.17 6.89 -18.64
N ARG A 160 -20.66 5.67 -18.91
CA ARG A 160 -21.43 5.36 -20.12
C ARG A 160 -22.94 5.65 -19.99
N GLY A 161 -23.42 5.90 -18.77
CA GLY A 161 -24.85 6.12 -18.49
C GLY A 161 -25.72 4.87 -18.55
N TYR A 162 -25.14 3.66 -18.51
CA TYR A 162 -25.88 2.40 -18.53
C TYR A 162 -25.14 1.29 -17.78
N ILE A 163 -25.83 0.59 -16.87
CA ILE A 163 -25.33 -0.59 -16.15
C ILE A 163 -26.00 -1.84 -16.73
N LYS A 164 -25.19 -2.77 -17.25
CA LYS A 164 -25.68 -4.06 -17.75
C LYS A 164 -25.84 -5.03 -16.57
N GLY A 165 -27.08 -5.38 -16.22
CA GLY A 165 -27.38 -6.56 -15.40
C GLY A 165 -27.51 -6.38 -13.89
N ALA A 166 -27.57 -5.16 -13.34
CA ALA A 166 -27.83 -4.96 -11.90
C ALA A 166 -29.17 -4.25 -11.67
N ALA A 167 -30.18 -5.01 -11.25
CA ALA A 167 -31.37 -4.45 -10.60
C ALA A 167 -31.05 -4.32 -9.11
N VAL A 168 -31.29 -3.15 -8.52
CA VAL A 168 -31.04 -2.95 -7.09
C VAL A 168 -32.24 -3.52 -6.35
N THR A 169 -32.14 -4.75 -5.86
CA THR A 169 -33.19 -5.36 -5.05
C THR A 169 -33.04 -4.94 -3.58
N ALA A 170 -34.18 -4.63 -2.96
CA ALA A 170 -34.30 -4.15 -1.59
C ALA A 170 -33.85 -5.17 -0.53
#